data_AF-A0A1X7TBF5-F1
#
_entry.id   AF-A0A1X7TBF5-F1
#
_cell.length_a   1.000
_cell.length_b   1.000
_cell.length_c   1.000
_cell.angle_alpha   90.00
_cell.angle_beta   90.00
_cell.angle_gamma   90.00
#
_symmetry.space_group_name_H-M   'P 1'
#
loop_
_entity.id
_entity.type
_entity.pdbx_description
1 polymer ?
#
loop_
_entity_poly.entity_id
_entity_poly.type
_entity_poly.pdbx_seq_one_letter_code
_entity_poly.pdbx_strand_id
1 'polypeptide(L)'
;GFDLSSCEFRDALCLRYLKPLSDLLPICDGCGSIFSTSHAMDCGKGRLVIQRLNEIGDLLYNLKCNVWSQTVKEAIVKEATVSTPVTALVGDIGARGACNPQFVAIFDNRVIDSNAPF
;
A
#
# COMPACT_ATOMS: atom_id res chain seq x y z
N GLY A 1 -17.12 -4.98 0.56
CA GLY A 1 -17.02 -5.24 2.02
C GLY A 1 -15.56 -5.41 2.35
N PHE A 2 -15.14 -5.11 3.58
CA PHE A 2 -13.79 -5.42 4.02
C PHE A 2 -13.70 -6.92 4.29
N ASP A 3 -12.93 -7.63 3.47
CA ASP A 3 -12.75 -9.08 3.56
C ASP A 3 -11.59 -9.37 4.53
N LEU A 4 -11.85 -9.20 5.83
CA LEU A 4 -10.87 -9.47 6.88
C LEU A 4 -10.96 -10.92 7.31
N SER A 5 -9.82 -11.59 7.41
CA SER A 5 -9.75 -12.89 8.09
C SER A 5 -10.14 -12.75 9.57
N SER A 6 -10.53 -13.87 10.20
CA SER A 6 -10.90 -13.85 11.61
C SER A 6 -9.78 -13.35 12.52
N CYS A 7 -8.51 -13.59 12.17
CA CYS A 7 -7.36 -13.07 12.92
C CYS A 7 -7.26 -11.55 12.79
N GLU A 8 -7.34 -11.02 11.56
CA GLU A 8 -7.25 -9.59 11.32
C GLU A 8 -8.39 -8.81 11.97
N PHE A 9 -9.60 -9.38 11.99
CA PHE A 9 -10.73 -8.80 12.69
C PHE A 9 -10.49 -8.72 14.20
N ARG A 10 -9.97 -9.79 14.83
CA ARG A 10 -9.61 -9.79 16.25
C ARG A 10 -8.50 -8.78 16.54
N ASP A 11 -7.47 -8.76 15.70
CA ASP A 11 -6.33 -7.85 15.85
C ASP A 11 -6.77 -6.39 15.74
N ALA A 12 -7.65 -6.08 14.79
CA ALA A 12 -8.25 -4.74 14.65
C ALA A 12 -9.05 -4.33 15.90
N LEU A 13 -9.82 -5.26 16.49
CA LEU A 13 -10.51 -5.00 17.77
C LEU A 13 -9.51 -4.79 18.91
N CYS A 14 -8.46 -5.61 18.99
CA CYS A 14 -7.44 -5.46 20.02
C CYS A 14 -6.73 -4.11 19.92
N LEU A 15 -6.30 -3.71 18.73
CA LEU A 15 -5.70 -2.40 18.48
C LEU A 15 -6.65 -1.26 18.87
N ARG A 16 -7.92 -1.34 18.46
CA ARG A 16 -8.93 -0.31 18.74
C ARG A 16 -9.19 -0.12 20.24
N TYR A 17 -9.12 -1.21 21.01
CA TYR A 17 -9.36 -1.19 22.46
C TYR A 17 -8.08 -1.28 23.29
N LEU A 18 -6.90 -1.03 22.68
CA LEU A 18 -5.59 -1.08 23.33
C LEU A 18 -5.33 -2.39 24.10
N LYS A 19 -5.85 -3.51 23.58
CA LYS A 19 -5.58 -4.85 24.10
C LYS A 19 -4.33 -5.44 23.44
N PRO A 20 -3.58 -6.28 24.15
CA PRO A 20 -2.44 -6.98 23.56
C PRO A 20 -2.93 -7.89 22.44
N LEU A 21 -2.17 -7.90 21.34
CA LEU A 21 -2.39 -8.82 20.24
C LEU A 21 -1.96 -10.23 20.70
N SER A 22 -2.83 -11.22 20.50
CA SER A 22 -2.67 -12.55 21.12
C SER A 22 -1.69 -13.46 20.38
N ASP A 23 -1.54 -13.26 19.07
CA ASP A 23 -0.82 -14.17 18.17
C ASP A 23 0.45 -13.53 17.58
N LEU A 24 1.12 -12.63 18.32
CA LEU A 24 2.38 -12.05 17.85
C LEU A 24 3.53 -13.06 17.91
N LEU A 25 4.28 -13.12 16.82
CA LEU A 25 5.62 -13.70 16.85
C LEU A 25 6.46 -13.00 17.92
N PRO A 26 7.41 -13.67 18.57
CA PRO A 26 8.28 -13.00 19.56
C PRO A 26 9.25 -12.00 18.91
N ILE A 27 9.56 -12.18 17.62
CA ILE A 27 10.56 -11.41 16.88
C ILE A 27 9.97 -10.96 15.53
N CYS A 28 10.25 -9.71 15.15
CA CYS A 28 9.85 -9.14 13.87
C CYS A 28 10.52 -9.86 12.69
N ASP A 29 9.72 -10.28 11.72
CA ASP A 29 10.19 -10.95 10.50
C ASP A 29 11.00 -10.05 9.55
N GLY A 30 10.85 -8.72 9.71
CA GLY A 30 11.53 -7.73 8.89
C GLY A 30 12.83 -7.20 9.47
N CYS A 31 12.81 -6.76 10.74
CA CYS A 31 13.96 -6.08 11.35
C CYS A 31 14.67 -6.88 12.45
N GLY A 32 14.12 -8.02 12.88
CA GLY A 32 14.72 -8.87 13.92
C GLY A 32 14.60 -8.34 15.36
N SER A 33 13.86 -7.26 15.61
CA SER A 33 13.61 -6.71 16.95
C SER A 33 12.50 -7.48 17.68
N ILE A 34 12.41 -7.32 19.00
CA ILE A 34 11.28 -7.82 19.81
C ILE A 34 9.98 -7.27 19.22
N PHE A 35 9.04 -8.17 18.91
CA PHE A 35 7.81 -7.83 18.25
C PHE A 35 6.76 -7.44 19.31
N SER A 36 6.63 -6.15 19.57
CA SER A 36 5.53 -5.58 20.36
C SER A 36 4.41 -5.09 19.44
N THR A 37 3.23 -4.83 20.01
CA THR A 37 2.12 -4.18 19.28
C THR A 37 2.53 -2.84 18.69
N SER A 38 3.31 -2.02 19.42
CA SER A 38 3.83 -0.75 18.89
C SER A 38 4.78 -0.99 17.72
N HIS A 39 5.72 -1.91 17.89
CA HIS A 39 6.65 -2.26 16.82
C HIS A 39 5.94 -2.80 15.57
N ALA A 40 4.88 -3.60 15.73
CA ALA A 40 4.08 -4.10 14.62
C ALA A 40 3.42 -2.97 13.79
N MET A 41 3.11 -1.83 14.42
CA MET A 41 2.53 -0.66 13.73
C MET A 41 3.60 0.26 13.15
N ASP A 42 4.76 0.38 13.79
CA ASP A 42 5.81 1.33 13.39
C ASP A 42 6.86 0.72 12.45
N CYS A 43 6.98 -0.60 12.40
CA CYS A 43 8.06 -1.24 11.67
C CYS A 43 7.83 -1.22 10.15
N GLY A 44 8.49 -0.28 9.48
CA GLY A 44 8.51 -0.19 8.01
C GLY A 44 9.21 -1.36 7.29
N LYS A 45 9.80 -2.31 8.02
CA LYS A 45 10.40 -3.54 7.46
C LYS A 45 9.56 -4.79 7.72
N GLY A 46 8.67 -4.74 8.71
CA GLY A 46 7.82 -5.86 9.10
C GLY A 46 6.69 -6.07 8.11
N ARG A 47 6.24 -7.32 7.95
CA ARG A 47 5.23 -7.65 6.93
C ARG A 47 3.87 -7.00 7.19
N LEU A 48 3.50 -6.71 8.43
CA LEU A 48 2.17 -6.17 8.77
C LEU A 48 1.92 -4.79 8.16
N VAL A 49 2.83 -3.83 8.33
CA VAL A 49 2.69 -2.50 7.74
C VAL A 49 2.68 -2.58 6.22
N ILE A 50 3.61 -3.34 5.63
CA ILE A 50 3.73 -3.51 4.18
C ILE A 50 2.45 -4.13 3.58
N GLN A 51 1.89 -5.16 4.23
CA GLN A 51 0.68 -5.81 3.74
C GLN A 51 -0.51 -4.85 3.75
N ARG A 52 -0.70 -4.08 4.82
CA ARG A 52 -1.77 -3.07 4.88
C ARG A 52 -1.58 -1.97 3.85
N LEU A 53 -0.34 -1.54 3.61
CA LEU A 53 -0.04 -0.57 2.55
C LEU A 53 -0.40 -1.11 1.16
N ASN A 54 -0.08 -2.38 0.88
CA ASN A 54 -0.46 -3.03 -0.37
C ASN A 54 -1.99 -3.12 -0.52
N GLU A 55 -2.70 -3.47 0.54
CA GLU A 55 -4.18 -3.51 0.55
C GLU A 55 -4.80 -2.13 0.28
N ILE A 56 -4.23 -1.06 0.83
CA ILE A 56 -4.65 0.32 0.53
C ILE A 56 -4.38 0.64 -0.94
N GLY A 57 -3.21 0.26 -1.47
CA GLY A 57 -2.89 0.41 -2.89
C GLY A 57 -3.90 -0.29 -3.81
N ASP A 58 -4.27 -1.51 -3.46
CA ASP A 58 -5.28 -2.29 -4.17
C ASP A 58 -6.67 -1.67 -4.08
N LEU A 59 -7.06 -1.16 -2.91
CA LEU A 59 -8.31 -0.44 -2.74
C LEU A 59 -8.36 0.81 -3.61
N LEU A 60 -7.29 1.61 -3.61
CA LEU A 60 -7.19 2.80 -4.46
C LEU A 60 -7.28 2.46 -5.94
N TYR A 61 -6.63 1.38 -6.37
CA TYR A 61 -6.75 0.87 -7.73
C TYR A 61 -8.19 0.49 -8.07
N ASN A 62 -8.86 -0.28 -7.22
CA ASN A 62 -10.24 -0.70 -7.45
C ASN A 62 -11.21 0.49 -7.52
N LEU A 63 -11.03 1.50 -6.65
CA LEU A 63 -11.78 2.75 -6.72
C LEU A 63 -11.55 3.48 -8.04
N LYS A 64 -10.30 3.55 -8.50
CA LYS A 64 -9.94 4.18 -9.78
C LYS A 64 -10.57 3.43 -10.97
N CYS A 65 -10.61 2.09 -10.95
CA CYS A 65 -11.28 1.28 -11.97
C CYS A 65 -12.79 1.54 -12.07
N ASN A 66 -13.45 1.90 -10.96
CA ASN A 66 -14.88 2.22 -10.97
C ASN A 66 -15.18 3.58 -11.59
N VAL A 67 -14.22 4.50 -11.58
CA VAL A 67 -14.37 5.88 -12.08
C VAL A 67 -13.85 6.02 -13.52
N TRP A 68 -12.71 5.41 -13.81
CA TRP A 68 -12.00 5.55 -15.09
C TRP A 68 -11.93 4.25 -15.87
N SER A 69 -12.04 4.37 -17.19
CA SER A 69 -11.78 3.28 -18.11
C SER A 69 -10.27 3.13 -18.36
N GLN A 70 -9.79 1.89 -18.50
CA GLN A 70 -8.37 1.59 -18.79
C GLN A 70 -7.42 2.03 -17.67
N THR A 71 -7.72 1.61 -16.43
CA THR A 71 -6.81 1.75 -15.30
C THR A 71 -5.80 0.60 -15.30
N VAL A 72 -4.52 0.89 -15.01
CA VAL A 72 -3.42 -0.09 -14.97
C VAL A 72 -2.62 0.09 -13.67
N LYS A 73 -2.19 -1.02 -13.06
CA LYS A 73 -1.18 -1.00 -11.98
C LYS A 73 0.22 -0.93 -12.58
N GLU A 74 1.16 -0.38 -11.83
CA GLU A 74 2.58 -0.28 -12.20
C GLU A 74 2.75 0.34 -13.60
N ALA A 75 2.14 1.52 -13.78
CA ALA A 75 2.10 2.22 -15.05
C ALA A 75 3.49 2.70 -15.48
N ILE A 76 3.93 2.23 -16.64
CA ILE A 76 5.24 2.58 -17.19
C ILE A 76 5.16 3.95 -17.89
N VAL A 77 5.97 4.90 -17.42
CA VAL A 77 6.24 6.17 -18.09
C VAL A 77 7.31 5.93 -19.15
N LYS A 78 6.95 6.11 -20.42
CA LYS A 78 7.91 6.08 -21.53
C LYS A 78 8.23 7.51 -21.95
N GLU A 79 9.51 7.84 -22.02
CA GLU A 79 9.92 9.09 -22.67
C GLU A 79 9.77 8.97 -24.19
N ALA A 80 9.36 10.07 -24.83
CA ALA A 80 9.06 10.10 -26.26
C ALA A 80 10.30 9.91 -27.16
N THR A 81 11.51 10.03 -26.61
CA THR A 81 12.72 10.32 -27.41
C THR A 81 13.72 9.16 -27.46
N VAL A 82 13.60 8.11 -26.64
CA VAL A 82 14.66 7.11 -26.47
C VAL A 82 14.17 5.70 -26.80
N SER A 83 14.73 5.12 -27.87
CA SER A 83 14.49 3.75 -28.35
C SER A 83 15.35 2.69 -27.64
N THR A 84 16.26 3.09 -26.75
CA THR A 84 17.05 2.19 -25.90
C THR A 84 16.33 1.92 -24.59
N PRO A 85 16.48 0.71 -23.98
CA PRO A 85 15.81 0.34 -22.74
C PRO A 85 16.51 1.02 -21.56
N VAL A 86 16.38 2.34 -21.46
CA VAL A 86 16.70 3.07 -20.23
C VAL A 86 15.55 2.82 -19.26
N THR A 87 15.90 2.55 -18.00
CA THR A 87 15.00 2.36 -16.85
C THR A 87 13.77 3.25 -16.95
N ALA A 88 12.67 2.68 -17.41
CA ALA A 88 11.41 3.39 -17.52
C ALA A 88 10.91 3.68 -16.10
N LEU A 89 10.46 4.92 -15.84
CA LEU A 89 9.84 5.24 -14.56
C LEU A 89 8.53 4.45 -14.46
N VAL A 90 8.27 3.88 -13.28
CA VAL A 90 7.05 3.11 -13.02
C VAL A 90 6.30 3.86 -11.92
N GLY A 91 5.08 4.31 -12.21
CA GLY A 91 4.19 4.87 -11.21
C GLY A 91 3.18 3.82 -10.73
N ASP A 92 2.59 4.00 -9.56
CA ASP A 92 1.72 2.97 -8.97
C ASP A 92 0.49 2.66 -9.82
N ILE A 93 -0.21 3.70 -10.30
CA ILE A 93 -1.50 3.54 -10.98
C ILE A 93 -1.62 4.53 -12.13
N GLY A 94 -1.88 4.03 -13.34
CA GLY A 94 -2.24 4.83 -14.51
C GLY A 94 -3.74 4.77 -14.75
N ALA A 95 -4.39 5.90 -15.07
CA ALA A 95 -5.79 5.94 -15.46
C ALA A 95 -6.00 6.87 -16.66
N ARG A 96 -6.64 6.36 -17.72
CA ARG A 96 -7.00 7.18 -18.89
C ARG A 96 -8.22 8.05 -18.56
N GLY A 97 -8.17 9.32 -18.95
CA GLY A 97 -9.31 10.22 -18.80
C GLY A 97 -9.42 10.90 -17.43
N ALA A 98 -8.42 10.76 -16.56
CA ALA A 98 -8.45 11.40 -15.24
C ALA A 98 -8.23 12.92 -15.28
N CYS A 99 -7.26 13.39 -16.06
CA CYS A 99 -7.05 14.84 -16.27
C CYS A 99 -7.53 15.31 -17.64
N ASN A 100 -7.36 14.47 -18.67
CA ASN A 100 -7.82 14.74 -20.03
C ASN A 100 -8.30 13.42 -20.65
N PRO A 101 -9.46 13.39 -21.34
CA PRO A 101 -10.03 12.18 -21.95
C PRO A 101 -9.05 11.35 -22.78
N GLN A 102 -8.09 12.00 -23.45
CA GLN A 102 -7.18 11.34 -24.38
C GLN A 102 -5.86 10.89 -23.75
N PHE A 103 -5.55 11.35 -22.52
CA PHE A 103 -4.28 11.08 -21.86
C PHE A 103 -4.44 10.12 -20.67
N VAL A 104 -3.36 9.41 -20.37
CA VAL A 104 -3.23 8.62 -19.15
C VAL A 104 -2.58 9.51 -18.09
N ALA A 105 -3.28 9.74 -16.99
CA ALA A 105 -2.67 10.32 -15.80
C ALA A 105 -2.06 9.19 -14.97
N ILE A 106 -0.87 9.42 -14.42
CA ILE A 106 -0.17 8.46 -13.57
C ILE A 106 -0.14 9.02 -12.17
N PHE A 107 -0.51 8.19 -11.20
CA PHE A 107 -0.61 8.52 -9.79
C PHE A 107 0.43 7.75 -9.01
N ASP A 108 1.21 8.48 -8.22
CA ASP A 108 2.12 7.97 -7.22
C ASP A 108 1.45 8.17 -5.84
N ASN A 109 1.10 7.09 -5.16
CA ASN A 109 0.34 7.13 -3.91
C ASN A 109 1.29 6.90 -2.74
N ARG A 110 1.38 7.89 -1.86
CA ARG A 110 2.16 7.78 -0.63
C ARG A 110 1.24 7.73 0.56
N VAL A 111 1.37 6.67 1.36
CA VAL A 111 0.75 6.60 2.69
C VAL A 111 1.81 7.01 3.71
N ILE A 112 1.44 7.93 4.59
CA ILE A 112 2.32 8.44 5.64
C ILE A 112 1.59 8.23 6.96
N ASP A 113 2.27 7.65 7.93
CA ASP A 113 1.79 7.66 9.31
C ASP A 113 2.16 9.00 9.96
N SER A 114 1.14 9.82 10.23
CA SER A 114 1.32 11.13 10.87
C SER A 114 1.81 11.05 12.32
N ASN A 115 1.71 9.89 12.95
CA ASN A 115 2.14 9.68 14.34
C ASN A 115 3.47 8.92 14.44
N ALA A 116 4.07 8.53 13.31
CA ALA A 116 5.35 7.85 13.32
C ALA A 116 6.44 8.78 13.90
N PRO A 117 7.33 8.27 14.77
CA PRO A 117 8.47 9.05 15.26
C PRO A 117 9.40 9.41 14.09
N PHE A 118 9.88 10.66 14.10
CA PHE A 118 10.82 11.20 13.11
C PHE A 118 12.19 10.52 13.15
#